data_AF-G7LY75-F1
#
_entry.id   AF-G7LY75-F1
#
_cell.length_a   1.000
_cell.length_b   1.000
_cell.length_c   1.000
_cell.angle_alpha   90.00
_cell.angle_beta   90.00
_cell.angle_gamma   90.00
#
_symmetry.space_group_name_H-M   'P 1'
#
loop_
_entity.id
_entity.type
_entity.pdbx_description
1 polymer ?
#
loop_
_entity_poly.entity_id
_entity_poly.type
_entity_poly.pdbx_seq_one_letter_code
_entity_poly.pdbx_strand_id
1 'polypeptide(L)'
;MYIPIMKTRNEELNYCYSNGIIPIFEILNDMYEPKYEVDENGKYLMQLKPGKTKREKIKKTKTPDDIITLEEINRIVNKSQVFIDYFRFDVKKYGRNLEVNSLELAYKLNNNNEEYIRKLKDISLYDNMIPVFSLKKPFSFTKEKIIQVIQEPITFNT
;
A
#
# COMPACT_ATOMS: atom_id res chain seq x y z
N MET A 1 -12.77 -15.91 11.03
CA MET A 1 -13.46 -15.08 12.04
C MET A 1 -13.22 -13.64 11.65
N TYR A 2 -14.27 -12.88 11.31
CA TYR A 2 -14.16 -11.45 10.95
C TYR A 2 -14.33 -10.65 12.24
N ILE A 3 -13.32 -9.89 12.65
CA ILE A 3 -13.37 -9.07 13.86
C ILE A 3 -13.66 -7.63 13.42
N PRO A 4 -14.87 -7.09 13.68
CA PRO A 4 -15.15 -5.69 13.45
C PRO A 4 -14.37 -4.85 14.47
N ILE A 5 -13.53 -3.92 13.99
CA ILE A 5 -12.76 -3.01 14.84
C ILE A 5 -13.71 -1.90 15.32
N MET A 6 -14.11 -1.93 16.59
CA MET A 6 -15.08 -1.01 17.20
C MET A 6 -14.37 -0.04 18.14
N LYS A 7 -14.10 1.19 17.66
CA LYS A 7 -13.86 2.47 18.39
C LYS A 7 -12.93 2.54 19.63
N THR A 8 -12.50 1.48 20.31
CA THR A 8 -11.47 1.49 21.37
C THR A 8 -10.11 1.08 20.78
N ARG A 9 -9.60 1.94 19.88
CA ARG A 9 -8.51 1.64 18.94
C ARG A 9 -7.24 1.07 19.59
N ASN A 10 -6.77 1.60 20.71
CA ASN A 10 -5.42 1.24 21.18
C ASN A 10 -5.34 -0.12 21.88
N GLU A 11 -6.34 -0.49 22.68
CA GLU A 11 -6.35 -1.79 23.38
C GLU A 11 -6.64 -2.94 22.41
N GLU A 12 -7.55 -2.73 21.45
CA GLU A 12 -7.85 -3.71 20.41
C GLU A 12 -6.67 -3.92 19.45
N LEU A 13 -5.93 -2.87 19.08
CA LEU A 13 -4.74 -2.99 18.24
C LEU A 13 -3.66 -3.84 18.93
N ASN A 14 -3.42 -3.64 20.23
CA ASN A 14 -2.45 -4.44 20.98
C ASN A 14 -2.84 -5.94 21.01
N TYR A 15 -4.13 -6.26 21.12
CA TYR A 15 -4.59 -7.64 21.08
C TYR A 15 -4.50 -8.24 19.66
N CYS A 16 -4.88 -7.48 18.63
CA CYS A 16 -4.82 -7.89 17.23
C CYS A 16 -3.38 -8.09 16.72
N TYR A 17 -2.39 -7.49 17.38
CA TYR A 17 -0.97 -7.66 17.11
C TYR A 17 -0.25 -8.47 18.20
N SER A 18 -1.00 -9.24 19.00
CA SER A 18 -0.42 -10.20 19.95
C SER A 18 0.11 -11.45 19.23
N ASN A 19 0.93 -12.25 19.91
CA ASN A 19 1.47 -13.51 19.35
C ASN A 19 0.40 -14.56 18.99
N GLY A 20 -0.87 -14.35 19.35
CA GLY A 20 -1.97 -15.27 19.04
C GLY A 20 -2.69 -14.99 17.73
N ILE A 21 -2.45 -13.84 17.08
CA ILE A 21 -3.15 -13.41 15.86
C ILE A 21 -2.13 -12.80 14.89
N ILE A 22 -2.12 -13.31 13.66
CA ILE A 22 -1.36 -12.72 12.56
C ILE A 22 -2.37 -12.03 11.62
N PRO A 23 -2.44 -10.69 11.59
CA PRO A 23 -3.38 -9.95 10.76
C PRO A 23 -3.01 -10.03 9.28
N ILE A 24 -4.00 -9.80 8.43
CA ILE A 24 -3.81 -9.62 6.98
C ILE A 24 -4.17 -8.18 6.63
N PHE A 25 -3.27 -7.48 5.96
CA PHE A 25 -3.51 -6.18 5.34
C PHE A 25 -3.67 -6.37 3.83
N GLU A 26 -4.79 -5.90 3.29
CA GLU A 26 -5.00 -5.82 1.84
C GLU A 26 -4.82 -4.35 1.42
N ILE A 27 -3.77 -4.05 0.66
CA ILE A 27 -3.42 -2.69 0.24
C ILE A 27 -4.21 -2.35 -1.02
N LEU A 28 -5.11 -1.38 -0.91
CA LEU A 28 -5.94 -0.89 -2.02
C LEU A 28 -5.30 0.31 -2.74
N ASN A 29 -4.58 1.16 -2.02
CA ASN A 29 -3.89 2.34 -2.54
C ASN A 29 -2.56 2.57 -1.82
N ASP A 30 -1.65 3.25 -2.51
CA ASP A 30 -0.42 3.74 -1.90
C ASP A 30 -0.71 4.96 -1.00
N MET A 31 -0.08 4.97 0.17
CA MET A 31 0.05 6.13 1.03
C MET A 31 1.30 6.91 0.61
N TYR A 32 1.19 8.24 0.61
CA TYR A 32 2.27 9.11 0.16
C TYR A 32 2.63 10.12 1.25
N GLU A 33 3.93 10.35 1.43
CA GLU A 33 4.42 11.45 2.23
C GLU A 33 4.05 12.79 1.58
N PRO A 34 3.40 13.73 2.29
CA PRO A 34 3.03 15.01 1.72
C PRO A 34 4.25 15.93 1.58
N LYS A 35 4.70 16.13 0.34
CA LYS A 35 5.73 17.12 0.00
C LYS A 35 5.12 18.42 -0.53
N TYR A 36 5.79 19.54 -0.27
CA TYR A 36 5.33 20.89 -0.59
C TYR A 36 6.42 21.67 -1.33
N GLU A 37 6.00 22.63 -2.16
CA GLU A 37 6.93 23.53 -2.85
C GLU A 37 7.51 24.56 -1.87
N VAL A 38 8.78 24.89 -2.07
CA VAL A 38 9.53 25.88 -1.28
C VAL A 38 10.22 26.86 -2.23
N ASP A 39 10.36 28.11 -1.80
CA ASP A 39 11.14 29.13 -2.51
C ASP A 39 12.66 28.94 -2.31
N GLU A 40 13.44 29.82 -2.93
CA GLU A 40 14.91 29.85 -2.88
C GLU A 40 15.47 29.99 -1.45
N ASN A 41 14.65 30.50 -0.51
CA ASN A 41 14.99 30.69 0.89
C ASN A 41 14.44 29.58 1.79
N GLY A 42 13.86 28.51 1.22
CA GLY A 42 13.28 27.39 1.94
C GLY A 42 11.90 27.65 2.55
N LYS A 43 11.23 28.76 2.23
CA LYS A 43 9.86 29.05 2.72
C LYS A 43 8.83 28.41 1.82
N TYR A 44 7.78 27.84 2.41
CA TYR A 44 6.70 27.20 1.66
C TYR A 44 5.97 28.18 0.73
N LEU A 45 5.82 27.80 -0.52
CA LEU A 45 4.95 28.51 -1.45
C LEU A 45 3.49 28.25 -1.08
N MET A 46 2.70 29.33 -1.11
CA MET A 46 1.31 29.35 -0.66
C MET A 46 0.41 29.80 -1.80
N GLN A 47 -0.70 29.11 -2.03
CA GLN A 47 -1.71 29.45 -3.04
C GLN A 47 -3.07 29.75 -2.40
N LEU A 48 -3.84 30.64 -3.04
CA LEU A 48 -5.26 30.83 -2.75
C LEU A 48 -6.08 30.16 -3.85
N LYS A 49 -6.74 29.04 -3.53
CA LYS A 49 -7.63 28.37 -4.48
C LYS A 49 -8.89 29.21 -4.76
N PRO A 50 -9.47 29.15 -5.98
CA PRO A 50 -10.73 29.81 -6.28
C PRO A 50 -11.83 29.44 -5.26
N GLY A 51 -12.54 30.46 -4.76
CA GLY A 51 -13.63 30.26 -3.78
C GLY A 51 -13.17 29.94 -2.35
N LYS A 52 -11.88 30.04 -2.03
CA LYS A 52 -11.35 29.88 -0.67
C LYS A 52 -10.84 31.20 -0.11
N THR A 53 -10.96 31.35 1.21
CA THR A 53 -10.49 32.54 1.96
C THR A 53 -9.12 32.32 2.61
N LYS A 54 -8.70 31.06 2.77
CA LYS A 54 -7.43 30.69 3.42
C LYS A 54 -6.42 30.21 2.37
N ARG A 55 -5.20 30.73 2.46
CA ARG A 55 -4.06 30.23 1.67
C ARG A 55 -3.62 28.87 2.19
N GLU A 56 -3.26 27.98 1.27
CA GLU A 56 -2.74 26.64 1.56
C GLU A 56 -1.37 26.45 0.91
N LYS A 57 -0.54 25.57 1.49
CA LYS A 57 0.75 25.20 0.91
C LYS A 57 0.54 24.50 -0.43
N ILE A 58 1.35 24.85 -1.43
CA ILE A 58 1.34 24.18 -2.74
C ILE A 58 1.93 22.78 -2.56
N LYS A 59 1.15 21.75 -2.87
CA LYS A 59 1.61 20.34 -2.79
C LYS A 59 2.40 20.01 -4.04
N LYS A 60 3.54 19.34 -3.87
CA LYS A 60 4.27 18.74 -4.99
C LYS A 60 3.49 17.55 -5.56
N THR A 61 3.71 17.28 -6.84
CA THR A 61 3.25 16.04 -7.47
C THR A 61 3.89 14.86 -6.76
N LYS A 62 3.09 13.84 -6.45
CA LYS A 62 3.55 12.61 -5.82
C LYS A 62 4.46 11.83 -6.77
N THR A 63 5.50 11.24 -6.22
CA THR A 63 6.47 10.39 -6.91
C THR A 63 6.56 9.01 -6.25
N PRO A 64 7.12 7.99 -6.93
CA PRO A 64 7.33 6.66 -6.32
C PRO A 64 8.15 6.70 -5.02
N ASP A 65 9.12 7.61 -4.92
CA ASP A 65 9.96 7.79 -3.74
C ASP A 65 9.21 8.38 -2.53
N ASP A 66 7.99 8.89 -2.76
CA ASP A 66 7.13 9.41 -1.69
C ASP A 66 6.24 8.32 -1.08
N ILE A 67 6.27 7.08 -1.59
CA ILE A 67 5.38 6.01 -1.13
C ILE A 67 5.85 5.47 0.23
N ILE A 68 5.00 5.62 1.25
CA ILE A 68 5.29 5.25 2.65
C ILE A 68 4.37 4.14 3.19
N THR A 69 3.62 3.46 2.32
CA THR A 69 2.58 2.50 2.73
C THR A 69 3.11 1.40 3.65
N LEU A 70 4.19 0.72 3.25
CA LEU A 70 4.76 -0.38 4.04
C LEU A 70 5.42 0.12 5.32
N GLU A 71 6.08 1.28 5.27
CA GLU A 71 6.67 1.92 6.45
C GLU A 71 5.59 2.21 7.51
N GLU A 72 4.48 2.81 7.10
CA GLU A 72 3.37 3.12 8.01
C GLU A 72 2.71 1.87 8.57
N ILE A 73 2.51 0.82 7.76
CA ILE A 73 2.03 -0.46 8.27
C ILE A 73 3.02 -1.02 9.30
N ASN A 74 4.34 -0.99 9.02
CA ASN A 74 5.36 -1.49 9.93
C ASN A 74 5.33 -0.77 11.28
N ARG A 75 5.14 0.55 11.24
CA ARG A 75 5.00 1.40 12.42
C ARG A 75 3.78 1.03 13.26
N ILE A 76 2.65 0.73 12.62
CA ILE A 76 1.39 0.39 13.30
C ILE A 76 1.45 -1.00 13.95
N VAL A 77 2.01 -1.98 13.24
CA VAL A 77 2.05 -3.38 13.69
C VAL A 77 3.17 -3.63 14.70
N ASN A 78 4.08 -2.67 14.88
CA ASN A 78 5.11 -2.65 15.92
C ASN A 78 5.88 -3.97 16.04
N LYS A 79 6.46 -4.42 14.91
CA LYS A 79 7.22 -5.68 14.77
C LYS A 79 6.42 -6.98 14.85
N SER A 80 5.11 -6.94 15.12
CA SER A 80 4.28 -8.14 15.03
C SER A 80 4.27 -8.66 13.60
N GLN A 81 4.26 -9.99 13.46
CA GLN A 81 4.18 -10.63 12.16
C GLN A 81 2.85 -10.33 11.50
N VAL A 82 2.87 -9.98 10.23
CA VAL A 82 1.67 -9.64 9.45
C VAL A 82 1.75 -10.20 8.03
N PHE A 83 0.60 -10.53 7.47
CA PHE A 83 0.47 -10.87 6.06
C PHE A 83 0.10 -9.62 5.26
N ILE A 84 0.75 -9.40 4.13
CA ILE A 84 0.49 -8.24 3.27
C ILE A 84 0.11 -8.74 1.87
N ASP A 85 -1.09 -8.38 1.40
CA ASP A 85 -1.56 -8.59 0.03
C ASP A 85 -1.76 -7.23 -0.65
N TYR A 86 -1.60 -7.19 -1.97
CA TYR A 86 -2.02 -6.06 -2.78
C TYR A 86 -3.33 -6.41 -3.48
N PHE A 87 -4.36 -5.59 -3.26
CA PHE A 87 -5.69 -5.85 -3.79
C PHE A 87 -5.67 -5.91 -5.31
N ARG A 88 -6.22 -7.01 -5.85
CA ARG A 88 -6.51 -7.18 -7.27
C ARG A 88 -7.92 -7.74 -7.43
N PHE A 89 -8.59 -7.30 -8.48
CA PHE A 89 -10.01 -7.60 -8.69
C PHE A 89 -10.37 -7.74 -10.15
N ASP A 90 -11.35 -8.60 -10.43
CA ASP A 90 -11.92 -8.71 -11.77
C ASP A 90 -12.85 -7.52 -12.04
N VAL A 91 -12.46 -6.65 -12.96
CA VAL A 91 -13.25 -5.48 -13.38
C VAL A 91 -14.64 -5.88 -13.87
N LYS A 92 -14.79 -7.07 -14.47
CA LYS A 92 -16.09 -7.58 -14.94
C LYS A 92 -17.03 -7.93 -13.79
N LYS A 93 -16.47 -8.37 -12.65
CA LYS A 93 -17.23 -8.79 -11.47
C LYS A 93 -17.66 -7.61 -10.59
N TYR A 94 -16.83 -6.57 -10.47
CA TYR A 94 -17.08 -5.47 -9.55
C TYR A 94 -17.84 -4.27 -10.18
N GLY A 95 -18.07 -4.27 -11.49
CA GLY A 95 -18.89 -3.26 -12.18
C GLY A 95 -18.24 -1.87 -12.25
N ARG A 96 -18.91 -0.92 -12.93
CA ARG A 96 -18.38 0.44 -13.20
C ARG A 96 -18.50 1.43 -12.03
N ASN A 97 -19.05 1.01 -10.88
CA ASN A 97 -19.37 1.90 -9.76
C ASN A 97 -18.25 1.99 -8.70
N LEU A 98 -17.03 1.58 -9.04
CA LEU A 98 -15.89 1.72 -8.15
C LEU A 98 -15.31 3.14 -8.29
N GLU A 99 -15.17 3.86 -7.17
CA GLU A 99 -14.51 5.17 -7.16
C GLU A 99 -13.05 5.01 -7.60
N VAL A 100 -12.74 5.46 -8.81
CA VAL A 100 -11.43 5.26 -9.47
C VAL A 100 -10.25 5.70 -8.59
N ASN A 101 -10.41 6.81 -7.86
CA ASN A 101 -9.37 7.34 -6.97
C ASN A 101 -9.11 6.46 -5.73
N SER A 102 -10.08 5.61 -5.35
CA SER A 102 -9.95 4.70 -4.21
C SER A 102 -9.37 3.34 -4.59
N LEU A 103 -9.06 3.11 -5.87
CA LEU A 103 -8.56 1.82 -6.37
C LEU A 103 -7.49 1.99 -7.45
N GLU A 104 -6.84 3.16 -7.54
CA GLU A 104 -5.87 3.46 -8.59
C GLU A 104 -4.74 2.42 -8.62
N LEU A 105 -4.20 2.06 -7.44
CA LEU A 105 -3.16 1.04 -7.33
C LEU A 105 -3.68 -0.32 -7.77
N ALA A 106 -4.87 -0.72 -7.29
CA ALA A 106 -5.47 -2.00 -7.68
C ALA A 106 -5.67 -2.11 -9.20
N TYR A 107 -6.12 -1.04 -9.87
CA TYR A 107 -6.19 -1.00 -11.34
C TYR A 107 -4.82 -1.12 -12.00
N LYS A 108 -3.79 -0.43 -11.48
CA LYS A 108 -2.41 -0.54 -11.99
C LYS A 108 -1.92 -1.99 -11.90
N LEU A 109 -2.09 -2.63 -10.75
CA LEU A 109 -1.60 -3.98 -10.48
C LEU A 109 -2.40 -5.07 -11.23
N ASN A 110 -3.68 -4.85 -11.49
CA ASN A 110 -4.48 -5.72 -12.36
C ASN A 110 -3.91 -5.79 -13.78
N ASN A 111 -3.37 -4.69 -14.29
CA ASN A 111 -2.89 -4.58 -15.67
C ASN A 111 -1.37 -4.79 -15.81
N ASN A 112 -0.64 -4.91 -14.69
CA ASN A 112 0.82 -5.04 -14.69
C ASN A 112 1.29 -6.06 -13.64
N ASN A 113 1.48 -7.31 -14.08
CA ASN A 113 1.94 -8.41 -13.22
C ASN A 113 3.38 -8.24 -12.73
N GLU A 114 4.25 -7.57 -13.50
CA GLU A 114 5.63 -7.32 -13.10
C GLU A 114 5.68 -6.33 -11.95
N GLU A 115 4.90 -5.26 -12.03
CA GLU A 115 4.75 -4.28 -10.95
C GLU A 115 4.14 -4.92 -9.69
N TYR A 116 3.17 -5.83 -9.84
CA TYR A 116 2.63 -6.60 -8.72
C TYR A 116 3.69 -7.47 -8.04
N ILE A 117 4.49 -8.21 -8.83
CA ILE A 117 5.60 -9.01 -8.29
C ILE A 117 6.63 -8.11 -7.60
N ARG A 118 6.98 -6.97 -8.22
CA ARG A 118 7.94 -6.01 -7.65
C ARG A 118 7.45 -5.51 -6.28
N LYS A 119 6.21 -5.05 -6.20
CA LYS A 119 5.57 -4.62 -4.95
C LYS A 119 5.54 -5.74 -3.90
N LEU A 120 5.30 -6.99 -4.31
CA LEU A 120 5.38 -8.12 -3.37
C LEU A 120 6.79 -8.36 -2.85
N LYS A 121 7.82 -8.17 -3.68
CA LYS A 121 9.23 -8.27 -3.24
C LYS A 121 9.60 -7.13 -2.29
N ASP A 122 9.06 -5.93 -2.50
CA ASP A 122 9.28 -4.78 -1.60
C ASP A 122 8.80 -5.07 -0.16
N ILE A 123 7.80 -5.95 0.02
CA ILE A 123 7.33 -6.38 1.35
C ILE A 123 8.43 -7.13 2.10
N SER A 124 9.21 -7.95 1.41
CA SER A 124 10.29 -8.75 1.99
C SER A 124 11.47 -7.91 2.50
N LEU A 125 11.43 -6.59 2.30
CA LEU A 125 12.36 -5.65 2.95
C LEU A 125 12.08 -5.48 4.45
N TYR A 126 10.95 -5.98 4.94
CA TYR A 126 10.50 -5.90 6.32
C TYR A 126 10.44 -7.31 6.93
N ASP A 127 11.29 -7.58 7.92
CA ASP A 127 11.46 -8.92 8.52
C ASP A 127 10.16 -9.52 9.11
N ASN A 128 9.23 -8.67 9.52
CA ASN A 128 7.95 -9.07 10.11
C ASN A 128 6.78 -9.08 9.12
N MET A 129 7.01 -8.78 7.83
CA MET A 129 5.96 -8.78 6.81
C MET A 129 6.09 -9.97 5.87
N ILE A 130 5.00 -10.72 5.75
CA ILE A 130 4.92 -11.90 4.90
C ILE A 130 4.12 -11.56 3.65
N PRO A 131 4.74 -11.51 2.45
CA PRO A 131 4.01 -11.24 1.22
C PRO A 131 3.02 -12.37 0.91
N VAL A 132 1.81 -11.99 0.52
CA VAL A 132 0.75 -12.92 0.12
C VAL A 132 0.53 -12.84 -1.38
N PHE A 133 0.67 -13.98 -2.04
CA PHE A 133 0.38 -14.13 -3.45
C PHE A 133 -1.11 -14.46 -3.65
N SER A 134 -1.90 -13.49 -4.09
CA SER A 134 -3.34 -13.74 -4.30
C SER A 134 -3.62 -14.38 -5.66
N LEU A 135 -3.98 -15.67 -5.64
CA LEU A 135 -4.34 -16.47 -6.81
C LEU A 135 -5.84 -16.37 -7.08
N LYS A 136 -6.28 -15.25 -7.67
CA LYS A 136 -7.69 -14.98 -8.00
C LYS A 136 -7.83 -14.93 -9.53
N LYS A 137 -8.86 -15.56 -10.12
CA LYS A 137 -9.17 -15.32 -11.55
C LYS A 137 -9.52 -13.83 -11.77
N PRO A 138 -9.10 -13.19 -12.89
CA PRO A 138 -8.32 -13.73 -14.02
C PRO A 138 -6.79 -13.74 -13.80
N PHE A 139 -6.30 -13.30 -12.65
CA PHE A 139 -4.89 -13.18 -12.31
C PHE A 139 -4.30 -14.54 -11.89
N SER A 140 -4.16 -15.45 -12.85
CA SER A 140 -3.49 -16.74 -12.64
C SER A 140 -2.00 -16.62 -12.93
N PHE A 141 -1.18 -17.18 -12.04
CA PHE A 141 0.23 -17.44 -12.30
C PHE A 141 0.43 -18.93 -12.51
N THR A 142 1.35 -19.30 -13.39
CA THR A 142 1.78 -20.69 -13.47
C THR A 142 2.58 -21.05 -12.23
N LYS A 143 2.58 -22.33 -11.87
CA LYS A 143 3.36 -22.83 -10.73
C LYS A 143 4.84 -22.48 -10.89
N GLU A 144 5.35 -22.61 -12.11
CA GLU A 144 6.74 -22.32 -12.48
C GLU A 144 7.07 -20.85 -12.24
N LYS A 145 6.17 -19.94 -12.61
CA LYS A 145 6.36 -18.51 -12.38
C LYS A 145 6.37 -18.18 -10.89
N ILE A 146 5.50 -18.82 -10.10
CA ILE A 146 5.48 -18.65 -8.63
C ILE A 146 6.81 -19.13 -8.03
N ILE A 147 7.28 -20.31 -8.42
CA ILE A 147 8.57 -20.86 -7.96
C ILE A 147 9.71 -19.90 -8.32
N GLN A 148 9.73 -19.40 -9.56
CA GLN A 148 10.73 -18.43 -10.00
C GLN A 148 10.72 -17.17 -9.12
N VAL A 149 9.54 -16.60 -8.85
CA VAL A 149 9.43 -15.39 -8.02
C VAL A 149 9.92 -15.62 -6.58
N ILE A 150 9.64 -16.80 -6.01
CA ILE A 150 10.07 -17.16 -4.65
C ILE A 150 11.58 -17.40 -4.57
N GLN A 151 12.17 -17.95 -5.63
CA GLN A 151 13.60 -18.30 -5.67
C GLN A 151 14.50 -17.16 -6.15
N GLU A 152 13.95 -16.15 -6.81
CA GLU A 152 14.70 -14.99 -7.26
C GLU A 152 15.21 -14.20 -6.04
N PRO A 153 16.54 -14.05 -5.87
CA PRO A 153 17.08 -13.22 -4.80
C PRO A 153 16.62 -11.77 -4.98
N ILE A 154 16.39 -11.10 -3.85
CA ILE A 154 16.06 -9.67 -3.84
C ILE A 154 17.33 -8.92 -4.22
N THR A 155 17.38 -8.39 -5.43
CA THR A 155 18.48 -7.55 -5.90
C THR A 155 18.20 -6.10 -5.51
N PHE A 156 19.11 -5.52 -4.73
CA PHE A 156 19.10 -4.11 -4.39
C PHE A 156 19.86 -3.34 -5.47
N ASN A 157 19.17 -2.47 -6.22
CA ASN A 157 19.86 -1.42 -6.96
C ASN A 157 20.26 -0.36 -5.93
N THR A 158 21.56 -0.29 -5.64
CA THR A 158 22.18 0.73 -4.78
C THR A 158 22.57 1.94 -5.60
#